data_AF-A0A0L0P4U1-F1
#
_entry.id   AF-A0A0L0P4U1-F1
#
_cell.length_a   1.000
_cell.length_b   1.000
_cell.length_c   1.000
_cell.angle_alpha   90.00
_cell.angle_beta   90.00
_cell.angle_gamma   90.00
#
_symmetry.space_group_name_H-M   'P 1'
#
loop_
_entity.id
_entity.type
_entity.pdbx_description
1 polymer ?
#
loop_
_entity_poly.entity_id
_entity_poly.type
_entity_poly.pdbx_seq_one_letter_code
_entity_poly.pdbx_strand_id
1 'polypeptide(L)'
;MKPRELEELRGQTKTTFEGKYSLDNLSPEERIALVFGGRIKGETRQSSSRMNVGQPRIIAGVTVPDKPREPDNCCMSGCINCVWEIYNDDVKDWNDRRKLAAEKLREQGGVWPRDFHPPVKLLNKENIPEDLAVDSESTRADETWKDVPVAIRVFAQTEKRLKAKRRQRAQASQASQASQTSLSS
;
A
#
# COMPACT_ATOMS: atom_id res chain seq x y z
N MET A 1 -0.95 -42.97 -23.42
CA MET A 1 -2.40 -43.24 -23.51
C MET A 1 -2.63 -44.10 -24.75
N LYS A 2 -3.42 -45.17 -24.68
CA LYS A 2 -3.65 -46.02 -25.85
C LYS A 2 -4.67 -45.34 -26.78
N PRO A 3 -4.51 -45.41 -28.12
CA PRO A 3 -5.36 -44.68 -29.06
C PRO A 3 -6.86 -45.02 -28.93
N ARG A 4 -7.19 -46.25 -28.53
CA ARG A 4 -8.57 -46.71 -28.30
C ARG A 4 -9.27 -46.02 -27.12
N GLU A 5 -8.54 -45.78 -26.03
CA GLU A 5 -9.09 -45.11 -24.83
C GLU A 5 -9.46 -43.65 -25.13
N LEU A 6 -8.74 -43.01 -26.06
CA LEU A 6 -8.96 -41.62 -26.46
C LEU A 6 -10.25 -41.47 -27.27
N GLU A 7 -10.57 -42.48 -28.09
CA GLU A 7 -11.78 -42.52 -28.94
C GLU A 7 -13.05 -42.71 -28.11
N GLU A 8 -13.00 -43.59 -27.10
CA GLU A 8 -14.09 -43.80 -26.15
C GLU A 8 -14.38 -42.54 -25.31
N LEU A 9 -13.34 -41.86 -24.84
CA LEU A 9 -13.48 -40.61 -24.07
C LEU A 9 -14.08 -39.47 -24.91
N ARG A 10 -13.68 -39.35 -26.19
CA ARG A 10 -14.24 -38.34 -27.11
C ARG A 10 -15.72 -38.58 -27.41
N GLY A 11 -16.17 -39.84 -27.46
CA GLY A 11 -17.57 -40.18 -27.68
C GLY A 11 -18.51 -39.77 -26.55
N GLN A 12 -18.00 -39.64 -25.32
CA GLN A 12 -18.78 -39.26 -24.14
C GLN A 12 -18.93 -37.75 -23.97
N THR A 13 -18.05 -36.95 -24.56
CA THR A 13 -18.05 -35.48 -24.40
C THR A 13 -18.73 -34.79 -25.58
N LYS A 14 -19.94 -34.23 -25.35
CA LYS A 14 -20.74 -33.55 -26.38
C LYS A 14 -20.22 -32.17 -26.80
N THR A 15 -19.16 -31.67 -26.15
CA THR A 15 -18.57 -30.35 -26.39
C THR A 15 -17.11 -30.50 -26.81
N THR A 16 -16.81 -30.29 -28.09
CA THR A 16 -15.44 -30.15 -28.58
C THR A 16 -15.08 -28.67 -28.53
N PHE A 17 -14.24 -28.27 -27.57
CA PHE A 17 -13.64 -26.95 -27.59
C PHE A 17 -12.46 -26.98 -28.57
N GLU A 18 -12.71 -26.57 -29.82
CA GLU A 18 -11.66 -26.37 -30.80
C GLU A 18 -10.97 -25.03 -30.51
N GLY A 19 -9.96 -25.07 -29.66
CA GLY A 19 -9.05 -23.93 -29.49
C GLY A 19 -8.30 -23.64 -30.79
N LYS A 20 -8.01 -22.37 -31.07
CA LYS A 20 -7.27 -21.91 -32.26
C LYS A 20 -5.76 -22.20 -32.19
N TYR A 21 -5.37 -23.33 -31.62
CA TYR A 21 -3.97 -23.70 -31.39
C TYR A 21 -3.68 -25.08 -31.99
N SER A 22 -2.82 -25.12 -33.00
CA SER A 22 -2.29 -26.36 -33.57
C SER A 22 -1.11 -26.83 -32.70
N LEU A 23 -1.20 -28.05 -32.15
CA LEU A 23 -0.23 -28.58 -31.18
C LEU A 23 0.78 -29.56 -31.80
N ASP A 24 0.72 -29.76 -33.12
CA ASP A 24 1.28 -30.92 -33.80
C ASP A 24 2.82 -30.90 -33.92
N ASN A 25 3.45 -29.73 -33.82
CA ASN A 25 4.90 -29.55 -34.02
C ASN A 25 5.64 -28.89 -32.83
N LEU A 26 5.05 -28.89 -31.63
CA LEU A 26 5.66 -28.28 -30.43
C LEU A 26 6.25 -29.35 -29.51
N SER A 27 7.36 -29.02 -28.85
CA SER A 27 7.89 -29.87 -27.79
C SER A 27 6.85 -30.03 -26.66
N PRO A 28 6.90 -31.12 -25.87
CA PRO A 28 5.97 -31.31 -24.76
C PRO A 28 5.95 -30.12 -23.80
N GLU A 29 7.11 -29.50 -23.54
CA GLU A 29 7.24 -28.34 -22.66
C GLU A 29 6.58 -27.08 -23.26
N GLU A 30 6.81 -26.80 -24.53
CA GLU A 30 6.20 -25.65 -25.22
C GLU A 30 4.69 -25.83 -25.39
N ARG A 31 4.22 -27.06 -25.61
CA ARG A 31 2.81 -27.40 -25.68
C ARG A 31 2.11 -27.13 -24.35
N ILE A 32 2.73 -27.54 -23.24
CA ILE A 32 2.22 -27.28 -21.90
C ILE A 32 2.26 -25.76 -21.63
N ALA A 33 3.32 -25.05 -22.02
CA ALA A 33 3.40 -23.60 -21.88
C ALA A 33 2.29 -22.87 -22.66
N LEU A 34 1.96 -23.32 -23.87
CA LEU A 34 0.91 -22.71 -24.70
C LEU A 34 -0.50 -22.95 -24.12
N VAL A 35 -0.78 -24.17 -23.65
CA VAL A 35 -2.10 -24.55 -23.12
C VAL A 35 -2.33 -24.00 -21.70
N PHE A 36 -1.31 -24.02 -20.86
CA PHE A 36 -1.40 -23.61 -19.44
C PHE A 36 -0.84 -22.21 -19.18
N GLY A 37 -0.45 -21.47 -20.22
CA GLY A 37 0.01 -20.09 -20.14
C GLY A 37 1.35 -19.92 -19.42
N GLY A 38 2.32 -20.79 -19.70
CA GLY A 38 3.72 -20.70 -19.26
C GLY A 38 3.99 -21.00 -17.79
N ARG A 39 2.95 -21.20 -16.96
CA ARG A 39 3.08 -21.36 -15.50
C ARG A 39 3.17 -22.83 -15.09
N ILE A 40 4.26 -23.49 -15.46
CA ILE A 40 4.44 -24.93 -15.19
C ILE A 40 4.97 -25.18 -13.76
N LYS A 41 5.68 -24.22 -13.16
CA LYS A 41 6.43 -24.40 -11.91
C LYS A 41 5.81 -23.75 -10.67
N GLY A 42 4.53 -23.36 -10.72
CA GLY A 42 3.87 -22.71 -9.57
C GLY A 42 4.38 -21.30 -9.28
N GLU A 43 4.87 -20.60 -10.31
CA GLU A 43 5.34 -19.22 -10.19
C GLU A 43 4.23 -18.31 -9.65
N THR A 44 4.60 -17.44 -8.72
CA THR A 44 3.67 -16.53 -8.05
C THR A 44 2.92 -15.68 -9.08
N ARG A 45 1.61 -15.50 -8.89
CA ARG A 45 0.80 -14.63 -9.76
C ARG A 45 1.48 -13.27 -9.92
N GLN A 46 1.89 -12.96 -11.14
CA GLN A 46 2.22 -11.59 -11.51
C GLN A 46 0.89 -10.88 -11.75
N SER A 47 0.37 -10.22 -10.71
CA SER A 47 -0.77 -9.32 -10.83
C SER A 47 -0.48 -8.29 -11.93
N SER A 48 -1.44 -8.01 -12.82
CA SER A 48 -1.27 -6.99 -13.86
C SER A 48 -1.00 -5.59 -13.30
N SER A 49 -1.36 -5.33 -12.03
CA SER A 49 -0.95 -4.12 -11.29
C SER A 49 0.57 -3.98 -11.19
N ARG A 50 1.31 -5.09 -11.15
CA ARG A 50 2.77 -5.13 -11.07
C ARG A 50 3.46 -4.97 -12.43
N MET A 51 2.72 -4.99 -13.53
CA MET A 51 3.31 -4.91 -14.88
C MET A 51 3.53 -3.48 -15.38
N ASN A 52 2.91 -2.47 -14.75
CA ASN A 52 3.03 -1.05 -15.13
C ASN A 52 3.51 -0.17 -13.96
N VAL A 53 4.25 -0.74 -13.01
CA VAL A 53 4.96 0.05 -12.00
C VAL A 53 6.30 0.48 -12.60
N GLY A 54 6.80 1.67 -12.24
CA GLY A 54 8.12 2.10 -12.68
C GLY A 54 9.22 1.13 -12.25
N GLN A 55 10.43 1.32 -12.78
CA GLN A 55 11.55 0.42 -12.51
C GLN A 55 11.94 0.45 -11.01
N PRO A 56 12.09 -0.72 -10.36
CA PRO A 56 12.55 -0.79 -8.97
C PRO A 56 13.97 -0.22 -8.86
N ARG A 57 14.27 0.47 -7.76
CA ARG A 57 15.58 1.08 -7.50
C ARG A 57 16.25 0.47 -6.28
N ILE A 58 17.57 0.38 -6.31
CA ILE A 58 18.37 -0.10 -5.18
C ILE A 58 18.82 1.13 -4.37
N ILE A 59 18.42 1.19 -3.10
CA ILE A 59 18.77 2.26 -2.16
C ILE A 59 19.40 1.60 -0.93
N ALA A 60 20.65 1.94 -0.60
CA ALA A 60 21.40 1.34 0.53
C ALA A 60 21.36 -0.21 0.54
N GLY A 61 21.46 -0.83 -0.65
CA GLY A 61 21.40 -2.28 -0.81
C GLY A 61 20.01 -2.91 -0.66
N VAL A 62 18.94 -2.12 -0.57
CA VAL A 62 17.54 -2.59 -0.57
C VAL A 62 16.89 -2.28 -1.90
N THR A 63 16.32 -3.30 -2.54
CA THR A 63 15.46 -3.12 -3.72
C THR A 63 14.11 -2.59 -3.29
N VAL A 64 13.84 -1.33 -3.60
CA VAL A 64 12.58 -0.66 -3.31
C VAL A 64 11.75 -0.61 -4.61
N PRO A 65 10.53 -1.16 -4.62
CA PRO A 65 9.65 -1.04 -5.77
C PRO A 65 9.23 0.43 -5.97
N ASP A 66 8.85 0.81 -7.19
CA ASP A 66 8.24 2.12 -7.41
C ASP A 66 6.84 2.19 -6.79
N LYS A 67 6.32 3.40 -6.60
CA LYS A 67 5.03 3.62 -5.95
C LYS A 67 3.92 2.95 -6.79
N PRO A 68 3.11 2.05 -6.21
CA PRO A 68 2.00 1.45 -6.93
C PRO A 68 0.99 2.54 -7.34
N ARG A 69 0.49 2.46 -8.57
CA ARG A 69 -0.55 3.35 -9.09
C ARG A 69 -1.92 2.86 -8.62
N GLU A 70 -2.78 3.81 -8.26
CA GLU A 70 -4.16 3.52 -7.86
C GLU A 70 -4.92 2.81 -9.00
N PRO A 71 -5.70 1.76 -8.70
CA PRO A 71 -6.43 1.01 -9.70
C PRO A 71 -7.68 1.75 -10.19
N ASP A 72 -7.86 1.80 -11.51
CA ASP A 72 -8.98 2.53 -12.14
C ASP A 72 -10.26 1.68 -12.33
N ASN A 73 -10.20 0.37 -12.04
CA ASN A 73 -11.33 -0.54 -12.26
C ASN A 73 -11.75 -1.24 -10.95
N CYS A 74 -12.77 -0.67 -10.30
CA CYS A 74 -13.43 -1.27 -9.14
C CYS A 74 -14.74 -1.93 -9.59
N CYS A 75 -14.75 -3.25 -9.73
CA CYS A 75 -15.88 -4.01 -10.26
C CYS A 75 -17.06 -4.15 -9.27
N MET A 76 -16.89 -3.77 -7.98
CA MET A 76 -17.88 -3.87 -6.89
C MET A 76 -18.58 -5.25 -6.73
N SER A 77 -18.09 -6.30 -7.40
CA SER A 77 -18.76 -7.59 -7.57
C SER A 77 -18.31 -8.66 -6.56
N GLY A 78 -17.52 -8.29 -5.54
CA GLY A 78 -17.11 -9.21 -4.48
C GLY A 78 -16.19 -10.35 -4.95
N CYS A 79 -15.31 -10.11 -5.93
CA CYS A 79 -14.34 -11.11 -6.36
C CYS A 79 -13.37 -11.51 -5.24
N ILE A 80 -12.93 -12.79 -5.25
CA ILE A 80 -11.95 -13.38 -4.33
C ILE A 80 -10.59 -12.65 -4.28
N ASN A 81 -10.24 -11.92 -5.34
CA ASN A 81 -9.04 -11.09 -5.42
C ASN A 81 -9.49 -9.64 -5.67
N CYS A 82 -9.84 -8.94 -4.59
CA CYS A 82 -10.21 -7.53 -4.68
C CYS A 82 -8.99 -6.71 -5.16
N VAL A 83 -9.18 -5.91 -6.21
CA VAL A 83 -8.09 -5.09 -6.77
C VAL A 83 -7.57 -4.09 -5.74
N TRP A 84 -8.45 -3.56 -4.90
CA TRP A 84 -8.08 -2.67 -3.79
C TRP A 84 -7.32 -3.37 -2.68
N GLU A 85 -7.62 -4.64 -2.39
CA GLU A 85 -6.83 -5.42 -1.42
C GLU A 85 -5.41 -5.65 -1.94
N ILE A 86 -5.27 -6.06 -3.20
CA ILE A 86 -3.96 -6.22 -3.84
C ILE A 86 -3.19 -4.90 -3.86
N TYR A 87 -3.85 -3.79 -4.21
CA TYR A 87 -3.24 -2.47 -4.19
C TYR A 87 -2.81 -2.07 -2.78
N ASN A 88 -3.63 -2.30 -1.77
CA ASN A 88 -3.30 -1.98 -0.38
C ASN A 88 -2.12 -2.83 0.12
N ASP A 89 -2.06 -4.11 -0.26
CA ASP A 89 -0.91 -4.97 0.00
C ASP A 89 0.35 -4.46 -0.71
N ASP A 90 0.25 -4.09 -1.99
CA ASP A 90 1.36 -3.51 -2.76
C ASP A 90 1.85 -2.18 -2.13
N VAL A 91 0.93 -1.32 -1.65
CA VAL A 91 1.25 -0.07 -0.94
C VAL A 91 1.94 -0.34 0.40
N LYS A 92 1.48 -1.36 1.13
CA LYS A 92 2.07 -1.77 2.39
C LYS A 92 3.50 -2.28 2.17
N ASP A 93 3.69 -3.18 1.21
CA ASP A 93 5.00 -3.70 0.83
C ASP A 93 5.94 -2.58 0.39
N TRP A 94 5.46 -1.64 -0.43
CA TRP A 94 6.23 -0.45 -0.83
C TRP A 94 6.69 0.38 0.37
N ASN A 95 5.80 0.64 1.32
CA ASN A 95 6.12 1.39 2.54
C ASN A 95 7.13 0.65 3.42
N ASP A 96 6.99 -0.67 3.56
CA ASP A 96 7.89 -1.47 4.39
C ASP A 96 9.29 -1.57 3.77
N ARG A 97 9.38 -1.74 2.44
CA ARG A 97 10.65 -1.65 1.69
C ARG A 97 11.32 -0.29 1.86
N ARG A 98 10.55 0.80 1.84
CA ARG A 98 11.08 2.15 2.08
C ARG A 98 11.58 2.35 3.50
N LYS A 99 10.89 1.83 4.52
CA LYS A 99 11.35 1.88 5.91
C LYS A 99 12.70 1.17 6.07
N LEU A 100 12.79 -0.06 5.55
CA LEU A 100 14.02 -0.85 5.60
C LEU A 100 15.19 -0.16 4.87
N ALA A 101 14.90 0.43 3.70
CA ALA A 101 15.90 1.21 2.96
C ALA A 101 16.33 2.46 3.73
N ALA A 102 15.40 3.16 4.38
CA ALA A 102 15.70 4.34 5.18
C ALA A 102 16.54 3.98 6.42
N GLU A 103 16.22 2.89 7.11
CA GLU A 103 17.01 2.40 8.25
C GLU A 103 18.45 2.06 7.85
N LYS A 104 18.63 1.30 6.76
CA LYS A 104 19.97 1.00 6.24
C LYS A 104 20.72 2.25 5.75
N LEU A 105 20.00 3.21 5.17
CA LEU A 105 20.59 4.49 4.76
C LEU A 105 21.03 5.32 5.97
N ARG A 106 20.38 5.20 7.13
CA ARG A 106 20.83 5.83 8.39
C ARG A 106 22.13 5.21 8.91
N GLU A 107 22.37 3.93 8.66
CA GLU A 107 23.58 3.22 9.08
C GLU A 107 24.77 3.44 8.12
N GLN A 108 24.52 3.35 6.82
CA GLN A 108 25.57 3.44 5.80
C GLN A 108 25.92 4.89 5.42
N GLY A 109 24.98 5.82 5.65
CA GLY A 109 25.06 7.18 5.12
C GLY A 109 24.73 7.23 3.62
N GLY A 110 24.13 8.32 3.17
CA GLY A 110 23.84 8.56 1.76
C GLY A 110 22.56 9.36 1.54
N VAL A 111 22.37 9.86 0.31
CA VAL A 111 21.23 10.72 -0.03
C VAL A 111 20.15 9.92 -0.73
N TRP A 112 18.90 10.06 -0.28
CA TRP A 112 17.76 9.46 -0.95
C TRP A 112 17.47 10.16 -2.29
N PRO A 113 17.22 9.42 -3.40
CA PRO A 113 16.96 10.03 -4.70
C PRO A 113 15.71 10.94 -4.68
N ARG A 114 15.85 12.19 -5.15
CA ARG A 114 14.78 13.20 -5.14
C ARG A 114 13.51 12.74 -5.85
N ASP A 115 13.65 12.10 -7.00
CA ASP A 115 12.51 11.68 -7.84
C ASP A 115 11.80 10.44 -7.32
N PHE A 116 12.30 9.83 -6.24
CA PHE A 116 11.84 8.52 -5.77
C PHE A 116 11.13 8.62 -4.42
N HIS A 117 10.15 9.52 -4.33
CA HIS A 117 9.25 9.70 -3.19
C HIS A 117 9.98 9.51 -1.84
N PRO A 118 10.84 10.42 -1.38
CA PRO A 118 11.64 10.24 -0.16
C PRO A 118 10.80 10.17 1.13
N PRO A 119 11.07 9.25 2.07
CA PRO A 119 10.35 9.20 3.34
C PRO A 119 10.92 10.19 4.34
N VAL A 120 10.70 11.50 4.13
CA VAL A 120 11.29 12.60 4.91
C VAL A 120 11.16 12.43 6.43
N LYS A 121 10.09 11.76 6.92
CA LYS A 121 9.87 11.50 8.36
C LYS A 121 10.78 10.43 8.96
N LEU A 122 11.31 9.52 8.14
CA LEU A 122 12.10 8.35 8.57
C LEU A 122 13.60 8.54 8.35
N LEU A 123 14.00 9.55 7.58
CA LEU A 123 15.40 9.85 7.29
C LEU A 123 16.00 10.85 8.28
N ASN A 124 17.30 10.75 8.51
CA ASN A 124 18.08 11.77 9.20
C ASN A 124 18.23 13.00 8.28
N LYS A 125 18.42 14.19 8.87
CA LYS A 125 18.56 15.47 8.12
C LYS A 125 19.64 15.45 7.05
N GLU A 126 20.74 14.73 7.30
CA GLU A 126 21.88 14.56 6.39
C GLU A 126 21.56 13.72 5.14
N ASN A 127 20.57 12.83 5.23
CA ASN A 127 20.21 11.91 4.16
C ASN A 127 19.04 12.42 3.30
N ILE A 128 18.51 13.60 3.63
CA ILE A 128 17.40 14.25 2.92
C ILE A 128 18.01 15.16 1.83
N PRO A 129 17.50 15.12 0.59
CA PRO A 129 17.95 16.05 -0.45
C PRO A 129 17.62 17.50 -0.07
N GLU A 130 18.51 18.43 -0.42
CA GLU A 130 18.53 19.83 0.06
C GLU A 130 17.20 20.57 -0.15
N ASP A 131 16.51 20.35 -1.28
CA ASP A 131 15.21 20.98 -1.59
C ASP A 131 14.05 20.55 -0.68
N LEU A 132 14.17 19.41 0.01
CA LEU A 132 13.14 18.86 0.91
C LEU A 132 13.52 18.98 2.39
N ALA A 133 14.73 19.50 2.68
CA ALA A 133 15.19 19.75 4.04
C ALA A 133 14.57 21.01 4.67
N VAL A 134 13.92 21.85 3.86
CA VAL A 134 13.13 23.00 4.29
C VAL A 134 11.82 22.54 4.93
N ASP A 135 11.81 22.61 6.27
CA ASP A 135 10.66 22.62 7.17
C ASP A 135 9.99 21.29 7.55
N SER A 136 10.62 20.55 8.46
CA SER A 136 10.01 19.39 9.12
C SER A 136 9.19 19.69 10.38
N GLU A 137 9.19 20.91 10.95
CA GLU A 137 8.53 21.12 12.27
C GLU A 137 7.71 22.41 12.44
N SER A 138 8.03 23.52 11.77
CA SER A 138 7.38 24.82 12.01
C SER A 138 6.21 25.17 11.06
N THR A 139 6.19 24.64 9.84
CA THR A 139 5.12 24.90 8.84
C THR A 139 3.98 23.88 8.85
N ARG A 140 4.17 22.70 9.46
CA ARG A 140 3.23 21.56 9.36
C ARG A 140 1.86 21.80 9.98
N ALA A 141 1.77 22.58 11.05
CA ALA A 141 0.47 22.89 11.64
C ALA A 141 -0.25 23.95 10.80
N ASP A 142 0.44 25.03 10.40
CA ASP A 142 -0.22 26.18 9.78
C ASP A 142 -0.61 25.90 8.32
N GLU A 143 0.23 25.22 7.53
CA GLU A 143 -0.07 24.82 6.14
C GLU A 143 -1.25 23.84 6.06
N THR A 144 -1.32 22.87 6.97
CA THR A 144 -2.39 21.85 6.97
C THR A 144 -3.77 22.47 7.22
N TRP A 145 -3.85 23.58 7.97
CA TRP A 145 -5.12 24.28 8.17
C TRP A 145 -5.41 25.32 7.08
N LYS A 146 -4.41 25.79 6.31
CA LYS A 146 -4.60 26.79 5.24
C LYS A 146 -5.54 26.31 4.14
N ASP A 147 -5.39 25.06 3.72
CA ASP A 147 -6.23 24.44 2.68
C ASP A 147 -7.60 23.95 3.19
N VAL A 148 -7.78 23.91 4.52
CA VAL A 148 -9.06 23.55 5.12
C VAL A 148 -10.03 24.74 5.03
N PRO A 149 -11.26 24.53 4.50
CA PRO A 149 -12.28 25.58 4.43
C PRO A 149 -12.47 26.28 5.77
N VAL A 150 -12.62 27.61 5.73
CA VAL A 150 -12.73 28.48 6.91
C VAL A 150 -13.79 27.95 7.90
N ALA A 151 -14.91 27.44 7.40
CA ALA A 151 -15.98 26.85 8.22
C ALA A 151 -15.49 25.72 9.13
N ILE A 152 -14.69 24.78 8.60
CA ILE A 152 -14.14 23.65 9.36
C ILE A 152 -13.11 24.15 10.39
N ARG A 153 -12.32 25.17 10.02
CA ARG A 153 -11.34 25.78 10.93
C ARG A 153 -12.02 26.45 12.14
N VAL A 154 -13.09 27.22 11.91
CA VAL A 154 -13.88 27.85 12.99
C VAL A 154 -14.57 26.79 13.85
N PHE A 155 -15.11 25.74 13.23
CA PHE A 155 -15.71 24.62 13.95
C PHE A 155 -14.69 23.95 14.89
N ALA A 156 -13.52 23.58 14.38
CA ALA A 156 -12.45 22.98 15.19
C ALA A 156 -12.00 23.89 16.34
N GLN A 157 -11.90 25.20 16.10
CA GLN A 157 -11.51 26.17 17.13
C GLN A 157 -12.58 26.29 18.24
N THR A 158 -13.86 26.32 17.87
CA THR A 158 -14.98 26.39 18.83
C THR A 158 -15.12 25.10 19.62
N GLU A 159 -14.99 23.94 18.99
CA GLU A 159 -15.02 22.63 19.66
C GLU A 159 -13.87 22.51 20.68
N LYS A 160 -12.65 22.93 20.29
CA LYS A 160 -11.48 22.95 21.19
C LYS A 160 -11.72 23.83 22.41
N ARG A 161 -12.28 25.03 22.23
CA ARG A 161 -12.67 25.94 23.33
C ARG A 161 -13.73 25.31 24.22
N LEU A 162 -14.74 24.67 23.64
CA LEU A 162 -15.81 24.02 24.39
C LEU A 162 -15.31 22.83 25.22
N LYS A 163 -14.40 22.03 24.66
CA LYS A 163 -13.75 20.91 25.35
C LYS A 163 -12.86 21.38 26.50
N ALA A 164 -12.11 22.48 26.32
CA ALA A 164 -11.32 23.09 27.40
C ALA A 164 -12.22 23.58 28.55
N LYS A 165 -13.31 24.29 28.24
CA LYS A 165 -14.28 24.76 29.23
C LYS A 165 -14.96 23.60 29.98
N ARG A 166 -15.30 22.50 29.27
CA ARG A 166 -15.83 21.27 29.89
C ARG A 166 -14.82 20.62 30.84
N ARG A 167 -13.55 20.52 30.44
CA ARG A 167 -12.47 19.99 31.29
C ARG A 167 -12.27 20.84 32.55
N GLN A 168 -12.23 22.16 32.42
CA GLN A 168 -12.12 23.08 33.55
C GLN A 168 -13.31 22.94 34.52
N ARG A 169 -14.54 22.86 34.00
CA ARG A 169 -15.73 22.64 34.83
C ARG A 169 -15.69 21.30 35.56
N ALA A 170 -15.29 20.22 34.88
CA ALA A 170 -15.16 18.91 35.48
C ALA A 170 -14.08 18.89 36.59
N GLN A 171 -12.93 19.51 36.34
CA GLN A 171 -11.86 19.66 37.33
C GLN A 171 -12.30 20.51 38.53
N ALA A 172 -13.01 21.61 38.30
CA ALA A 172 -13.55 22.46 39.36
C ALA A 172 -14.59 21.71 40.20
N SER A 173 -15.50 20.94 39.59
CA SER A 173 -16.46 20.13 40.35
C SER A 173 -15.79 19.02 41.17
N GLN A 174 -14.74 18.39 40.62
CA GLN A 174 -13.98 17.35 41.33
C GLN A 174 -13.19 17.94 42.50
N ALA A 175 -12.56 19.11 42.32
CA ALA A 175 -11.85 19.81 43.39
C ALA A 175 -12.79 20.25 44.52
N SER A 176 -13.98 20.77 44.20
CA SER A 176 -14.98 21.15 45.21
C SER A 176 -15.52 19.94 45.99
N GLN A 177 -15.71 18.79 45.34
CA GLN A 177 -16.15 17.56 46.01
C GLN A 177 -15.07 16.99 46.94
N ALA A 178 -13.80 17.00 46.50
CA ALA A 178 -12.68 16.52 47.31
C ALA A 178 -12.44 17.37 48.58
N SER A 179 -12.64 18.68 48.50
CA SER A 179 -12.54 19.58 49.66
C SER A 179 -13.68 19.39 50.67
N GLN A 180 -14.88 19.02 50.22
CA GLN A 180 -16.03 18.78 51.12
C GLN A 180 -15.91 17.44 51.87
N THR A 181 -15.37 16.40 51.23
CA THR A 181 -15.13 15.11 51.88
C THR A 181 -13.98 15.14 52.89
N SER A 182 -12.98 16.02 52.70
CA SER A 182 -11.87 16.17 53.67
C SER A 182 -12.24 16.96 54.93
N LEU A 183 -13.31 17.76 54.91
CA LEU A 183 -13.80 18.49 56.10
C LEU A 183 -14.83 17.69 56.92
N SER A 184 -15.28 16.54 56.40
CA SER A 184 -16.31 15.70 57.01
C SER A 184 -15.80 14.35 57.53
N SER A 185 -14.47 14.15 57.53
CA SER A 185 -13.75 13.06 58.21
C SER A 185 -12.93 13.63 59.36
#